data_AF-A0A8D0DY17-F1
#
_entry.id   AF-A0A8D0DY17-F1
#
_cell.length_a   1.000
_cell.length_b   1.000
_cell.length_c   1.000
_cell.angle_alpha   90.00
_cell.angle_beta   90.00
_cell.angle_gamma   90.00
#
_symmetry.space_group_name_H-M   'P 1'
#
loop_
_entity.id
_entity.type
_entity.pdbx_description
1 polymer ?
#
loop_
_entity_poly.entity_id
_entity_poly.type
_entity_poly.pdbx_seq_one_letter_code
_entity_poly.pdbx_strand_id
1 'polypeptide(L)'
;VQEVICFSRQVIRRANEIFADISQPSVCREVLLSEAGTTYILALSEVYQISRRLKDGLKARNLVNKQLQHRLHEVDLVWNNLLSFLVFGCSSSQMLLLMSSDSTDSSFLDPDQAPNHVCGICLAEVKHNPEVHSGNSHPVIFQGCCYHAGCANFWLNCVDCTLPRET
;
A
#
# COMPACT_ATOMS: atom_id res chain seq x y z
N VAL A 1 -1.20 13.77 -1.83
CA VAL A 1 -2.48 13.02 -1.65
C VAL A 1 -3.12 12.56 -2.96
N GLN A 2 -3.53 13.46 -3.87
CA GLN A 2 -4.22 13.04 -5.12
C GLN A 2 -3.33 12.17 -6.02
N GLU A 3 -2.05 12.51 -6.15
CA GLU A 3 -1.07 11.74 -6.91
C GLU A 3 -0.99 10.28 -6.45
N VAL A 4 -0.93 10.05 -5.14
CA VAL A 4 -0.87 8.70 -4.57
C VAL A 4 -2.05 7.85 -5.03
N ILE A 5 -3.26 8.41 -5.00
CA ILE A 5 -4.47 7.69 -5.43
C ILE A 5 -4.41 7.40 -6.94
N CYS A 6 -3.95 8.37 -7.74
CA CYS A 6 -3.87 8.24 -9.19
C CYS A 6 -2.87 7.15 -9.60
N PHE A 7 -1.64 7.23 -9.08
CA PHE A 7 -0.57 6.28 -9.40
C PHE A 7 -0.85 4.89 -8.86
N SER A 8 -1.40 4.74 -7.66
CA SER A 8 -1.79 3.43 -7.14
C SER A 8 -2.83 2.76 -8.04
N ARG A 9 -3.86 3.52 -8.46
CA ARG A 9 -4.85 3.02 -9.42
C ARG A 9 -4.20 2.59 -10.74
N GLN A 10 -3.30 3.40 -11.28
CA GLN A 10 -2.62 3.10 -12.54
C GLN A 10 -1.77 1.84 -12.46
N VAL A 11 -0.98 1.68 -11.40
CA VAL A 11 -0.12 0.51 -11.19
C VAL A 11 -0.96 -0.76 -11.08
N ILE A 12 -2.03 -0.74 -10.28
CA ILE A 12 -2.92 -1.90 -10.11
C ILE A 12 -3.70 -2.20 -11.39
N ARG A 13 -4.15 -1.16 -12.12
CA ARG A 13 -4.85 -1.36 -13.40
C ARG A 13 -3.93 -1.98 -14.45
N ARG A 14 -2.67 -1.54 -14.53
CA ARG A 14 -1.69 -2.12 -15.43
C ARG A 14 -1.41 -3.60 -15.12
N ALA A 15 -1.39 -3.97 -13.84
CA ALA A 15 -1.29 -5.38 -13.45
C ALA A 15 -2.49 -6.21 -13.92
N ASN A 16 -3.72 -5.67 -13.78
CA ASN A 16 -4.92 -6.32 -14.33
C ASN A 16 -4.80 -6.54 -15.85
N GLU A 17 -4.36 -5.52 -16.59
CA GLU A 17 -4.16 -5.59 -18.04
C GLU A 17 -3.14 -6.69 -18.41
N ILE A 18 -1.98 -6.70 -17.74
CA ILE A 18 -0.94 -7.72 -17.96
C ILE A 18 -1.47 -9.14 -17.74
N PHE A 19 -2.20 -9.37 -16.65
CA PHE A 19 -2.70 -10.71 -16.34
C PHE A 19 -3.87 -11.12 -17.24
N ALA A 20 -4.73 -10.17 -17.64
CA ALA A 20 -5.82 -10.43 -18.57
C ALA A 20 -5.33 -10.77 -19.99
N ASP A 21 -4.16 -10.24 -20.39
CA ASP A 21 -3.55 -10.51 -21.70
C ASP A 21 -2.93 -11.92 -21.79
N ILE A 22 -2.75 -12.63 -20.67
CA ILE A 22 -2.23 -14.01 -20.69
C ILE A 22 -3.33 -14.98 -21.14
N SER A 23 -3.26 -15.40 -22.40
CA SER A 23 -4.32 -16.19 -23.03
C SER A 23 -4.47 -17.62 -22.48
N GLN A 24 -3.42 -18.17 -21.85
CA GLN A 24 -3.43 -19.54 -21.31
C GLN A 24 -3.43 -19.52 -19.77
N PRO A 25 -4.49 -20.03 -19.11
CA PRO A 25 -4.56 -20.04 -17.64
C PRO A 25 -3.43 -20.82 -16.96
N SER A 26 -2.90 -21.88 -17.59
CA SER A 26 -1.76 -22.64 -17.07
C SER A 26 -0.49 -21.81 -17.02
N VAL A 27 -0.20 -21.08 -18.10
CA VAL A 27 0.95 -20.15 -18.18
C VAL A 27 0.80 -19.04 -17.15
N CYS A 28 -0.41 -18.47 -17.02
CA CYS A 28 -0.67 -17.47 -16.01
C CYS A 28 -0.41 -18.00 -14.60
N ARG A 29 -0.88 -19.21 -14.29
CA ARG A 29 -0.66 -19.85 -12.99
C ARG A 29 0.82 -20.09 -12.71
N GLU A 30 1.60 -20.52 -13.71
CA GLU A 30 3.05 -20.68 -13.58
C GLU A 30 3.75 -19.35 -13.25
N VAL A 31 3.38 -18.27 -13.96
CA VAL A 31 3.90 -16.93 -13.68
C VAL A 31 3.58 -16.49 -12.26
N LEU A 32 2.32 -16.64 -11.80
CA LEU A 32 1.89 -16.22 -10.46
C LEU A 32 2.57 -17.02 -9.34
N LEU A 33 2.93 -18.27 -9.58
CA LEU A 33 3.62 -19.14 -8.62
C LEU A 33 5.15 -19.01 -8.65
N SER A 34 5.70 -18.33 -9.66
CA SER A 34 7.13 -18.03 -9.69
C SER A 34 7.53 -17.08 -8.55
N GLU A 35 8.81 -17.07 -8.19
CA GLU A 35 9.36 -16.15 -7.20
C GLU A 35 9.15 -14.68 -7.63
N ALA A 36 9.39 -14.38 -8.91
CA ALA A 36 9.18 -13.06 -9.47
C ALA A 36 7.70 -12.65 -9.45
N GLY A 37 6.79 -13.55 -9.82
CA GLY A 37 5.35 -13.31 -9.76
C GLY A 37 4.85 -13.08 -8.34
N THR A 38 5.28 -13.93 -7.40
CA THR A 38 4.96 -13.77 -5.97
C THR A 38 5.42 -12.41 -5.45
N THR A 39 6.68 -12.05 -5.72
CA THR A 39 7.26 -10.77 -5.31
C THR A 39 6.50 -9.59 -5.91
N TYR A 40 6.14 -9.68 -7.20
CA TYR A 40 5.36 -8.66 -7.88
C TYR A 40 3.98 -8.47 -7.26
N ILE A 41 3.28 -9.56 -6.95
CA ILE A 41 1.93 -9.52 -6.34
C ILE A 41 1.99 -8.95 -4.91
N LEU A 42 3.01 -9.30 -4.13
CA LEU A 42 3.24 -8.71 -2.80
C LEU A 42 3.53 -7.21 -2.89
N ALA A 43 4.33 -6.77 -3.89
CA ALA A 43 4.57 -5.35 -4.13
C ALA A 43 3.29 -4.60 -4.53
N LEU A 44 2.42 -5.20 -5.35
CA LEU A 44 1.10 -4.63 -5.68
C LEU A 44 0.20 -4.52 -4.44
N SER A 45 0.26 -5.49 -3.54
CA SER A 45 -0.44 -5.42 -2.25
C SER A 45 0.03 -4.23 -1.43
N GLU A 46 1.34 -3.99 -1.33
CA GLU A 46 1.86 -2.82 -0.61
C GLU A 46 1.37 -1.50 -1.22
N VAL A 47 1.32 -1.38 -2.55
CA VAL A 47 0.74 -0.20 -3.25
C VAL A 47 -0.73 0.01 -2.86
N TYR A 48 -1.51 -1.07 -2.79
CA TYR A 48 -2.89 -0.99 -2.33
C TYR A 48 -2.97 -0.59 -0.84
N GLN A 49 -2.13 -1.16 0.03
CA GLN A 49 -2.09 -0.81 1.46
C GLN A 49 -1.71 0.66 1.70
N ILE A 50 -0.85 1.27 0.86
CA ILE A 50 -0.57 2.71 0.91
C ILE A 50 -1.85 3.52 0.65
N SER A 51 -2.64 3.10 -0.34
CA SER A 51 -3.92 3.75 -0.67
C SER A 51 -4.95 3.60 0.45
N ARG A 52 -4.99 2.42 1.10
CA ARG A 52 -5.83 2.18 2.29
C ARG A 52 -5.40 3.05 3.48
N ARG A 53 -4.11 3.07 3.81
CA ARG A 53 -3.58 3.96 4.85
C ARG A 53 -3.91 5.42 4.56
N LEU A 54 -3.83 5.84 3.30
CA LEU A 54 -4.21 7.19 2.89
C LEU A 54 -5.69 7.48 3.14
N LYS A 55 -6.58 6.55 2.78
CA LYS A 55 -8.02 6.64 3.05
C LYS A 55 -8.29 6.80 4.54
N ASP A 56 -7.63 5.99 5.37
CA ASP A 56 -7.82 6.02 6.83
C ASP A 56 -7.22 7.28 7.45
N GLY A 57 -6.03 7.72 7.01
CA GLY A 57 -5.40 8.96 7.43
C GLY A 57 -6.20 10.21 7.07
N LEU A 58 -6.83 10.23 5.89
CA LEU A 58 -7.74 11.31 5.49
C LEU A 58 -9.01 11.32 6.34
N LYS A 59 -9.60 10.15 6.65
CA LYS A 59 -10.78 10.03 7.50
C LYS A 59 -10.50 10.50 8.92
N ALA A 60 -9.39 10.06 9.51
CA ALA A 60 -8.99 10.45 10.87
C ALA A 60 -8.83 11.97 11.04
N ARG A 61 -8.55 12.69 9.95
CA ARG A 61 -8.39 14.16 9.93
C ARG A 61 -9.58 14.92 9.33
N ASN A 62 -10.67 14.22 8.98
CA ASN A 62 -11.83 14.83 8.32
C ASN A 62 -11.49 15.58 7.02
N LEU A 63 -10.53 15.08 6.24
CA LEU A 63 -10.07 15.68 4.98
C LEU A 63 -10.70 15.03 3.72
N VAL A 64 -11.56 14.03 3.89
CA VAL A 64 -12.21 13.34 2.77
C VAL A 64 -13.33 14.20 2.19
N ASN A 65 -13.28 14.42 0.87
CA ASN A 65 -14.38 15.00 0.09
C ASN A 65 -14.95 13.97 -0.91
N LYS A 66 -16.10 14.29 -1.54
CA LYS A 66 -16.77 13.38 -2.49
C LYS A 66 -15.87 12.94 -3.65
N GLN A 67 -15.05 13.85 -4.18
CA GLN A 67 -14.15 13.55 -5.30
C GLN A 67 -12.99 12.63 -4.88
N LEU A 68 -12.44 12.82 -3.69
CA LEU A 68 -11.42 11.92 -3.10
C LEU A 68 -12.02 10.56 -2.78
N GLN A 69 -13.22 10.53 -2.20
CA GLN A 69 -13.94 9.29 -1.90
C GLN A 69 -14.20 8.48 -3.16
N HIS A 70 -14.65 9.12 -4.24
CA HIS A 70 -14.83 8.46 -5.54
C HIS A 70 -13.53 7.85 -6.04
N ARG A 71 -12.43 8.62 -6.06
CA ARG A 71 -11.15 8.12 -6.56
C ARG A 71 -10.57 6.98 -5.71
N LEU A 72 -10.73 7.04 -4.40
CA LEU A 72 -10.35 5.94 -3.50
C LEU A 72 -11.19 4.68 -3.76
N HIS A 73 -12.49 4.85 -4.01
CA HIS A 73 -13.36 3.73 -4.39
C HIS A 73 -12.93 3.10 -5.72
N GLU A 74 -12.48 3.89 -6.70
CA GLU A 74 -11.93 3.36 -7.95
C GLU A 74 -10.68 2.49 -7.72
N VAL A 75 -9.83 2.84 -6.74
CA VAL A 75 -8.70 1.99 -6.32
C VAL A 75 -9.19 0.67 -5.75
N ASP A 76 -10.18 0.71 -4.84
CA ASP A 76 -10.78 -0.49 -4.25
C ASP A 76 -11.36 -1.41 -5.34
N LEU A 77 -12.02 -0.84 -6.36
CA LEU A 77 -12.56 -1.60 -7.50
C LEU A 77 -11.48 -2.31 -8.31
N VAL A 78 -10.42 -1.60 -8.73
CA VAL A 78 -9.34 -2.23 -9.53
C VAL A 78 -8.56 -3.26 -8.72
N TRP A 79 -8.43 -3.07 -7.41
CA TRP A 79 -7.84 -4.06 -6.51
C TRP A 79 -8.72 -5.30 -6.39
N ASN A 80 -10.03 -5.15 -6.18
CA ASN A 80 -10.94 -6.29 -6.06
C ASN A 80 -11.04 -7.10 -7.36
N ASN A 81 -10.95 -6.44 -8.51
CA ASN A 81 -10.86 -7.13 -9.80
C ASN A 81 -9.58 -7.97 -9.88
N LEU A 82 -8.43 -7.40 -9.51
CA LEU A 82 -7.16 -8.11 -9.48
C LEU A 82 -7.22 -9.28 -8.50
N LEU A 83 -7.75 -9.06 -7.30
CA LEU A 83 -7.87 -10.10 -6.28
C LEU A 83 -8.72 -11.27 -6.76
N SER A 84 -9.84 -10.99 -7.44
CA SER A 84 -10.73 -12.00 -8.01
C SER A 84 -10.01 -12.89 -9.02
N PHE A 85 -9.07 -12.32 -9.79
CA PHE A 85 -8.20 -13.07 -10.68
C PHE A 85 -7.17 -13.92 -9.91
N LEU A 86 -6.53 -13.33 -8.90
CA LEU A 86 -5.48 -13.99 -8.10
C LEU A 86 -6.00 -15.17 -7.27
N VAL A 87 -7.24 -15.14 -6.81
CA VAL A 87 -7.87 -16.24 -6.03
C VAL A 87 -7.77 -17.60 -6.74
N PHE A 88 -7.81 -17.62 -8.07
CA PHE A 88 -7.72 -18.86 -8.85
C PHE A 88 -6.29 -19.23 -9.26
N GLY A 89 -5.38 -18.26 -9.28
CA GLY A 89 -4.02 -18.42 -9.77
C GLY A 89 -2.95 -18.59 -8.69
N CYS A 90 -3.19 -18.05 -7.48
CA CYS A 90 -2.25 -18.08 -6.37
C CYS A 90 -2.45 -19.28 -5.44
N SER A 91 -1.42 -19.63 -4.68
CA SER A 91 -1.53 -20.58 -3.58
C SER A 91 -2.31 -19.99 -2.40
N SER A 92 -2.88 -20.84 -1.54
CA SER A 92 -3.56 -20.39 -0.33
C SER A 92 -2.65 -19.59 0.61
N SER A 93 -1.36 -19.92 0.67
CA SER A 93 -0.37 -19.18 1.47
C SER A 93 -0.09 -17.78 0.91
N GLN A 94 0.01 -17.63 -0.41
CA GLN A 94 0.14 -16.32 -1.06
C GLN A 94 -1.12 -15.47 -0.80
N MET A 95 -2.31 -16.07 -0.91
CA MET A 95 -3.56 -15.36 -0.65
C MET A 95 -3.68 -14.87 0.80
N LEU A 96 -3.22 -15.67 1.77
CA LEU A 96 -3.17 -15.24 3.18
C LEU A 96 -2.26 -14.02 3.37
N LEU A 97 -1.10 -13.97 2.71
CA LEU A 97 -0.20 -12.83 2.77
C LEU A 97 -0.82 -11.55 2.17
N LEU A 98 -1.58 -11.68 1.08
CA LEU A 98 -2.25 -10.53 0.45
C LEU A 98 -3.41 -9.97 1.29
N MET A 99 -4.09 -10.85 2.02
CA MET A 99 -5.24 -10.50 2.87
C MET A 99 -4.82 -10.08 4.28
N SER A 100 -3.57 -10.34 4.65
CA SER A 100 -2.98 -9.82 5.88
C SER A 100 -2.89 -8.30 5.76
N SER A 101 -3.92 -7.60 6.24
CA SER A 101 -3.73 -6.21 6.66
C SER A 101 -2.73 -6.23 7.81
N ASP A 102 -1.80 -5.27 7.80
CA ASP A 102 -0.99 -4.95 8.98
C ASP A 102 -1.94 -4.50 10.11
N SER A 103 -2.52 -5.49 10.77
CA SER A 103 -3.43 -5.38 11.90
C SER A 103 -2.90 -6.28 12.98
N THR A 104 -1.72 -5.92 13.49
CA THR A 104 -1.21 -6.46 14.74
C THR A 104 -0.81 -5.31 15.65
N ASP A 105 -1.43 -5.34 16.82
CA ASP A 105 -1.19 -4.56 18.03
C ASP A 105 -1.65 -3.09 18.09
N SER A 106 -2.91 -2.93 18.47
CA SER A 106 -3.36 -1.87 19.38
C SER A 106 -2.87 -2.18 20.80
N SER A 107 -1.56 -2.06 21.04
CA SER A 107 -1.06 -1.97 22.40
C SER A 107 -1.37 -0.56 22.89
N PHE A 108 -2.14 -0.46 23.97
CA PHE A 108 -2.43 0.80 24.66
C PHE A 108 -1.11 1.44 25.07
N LEU A 109 -0.74 2.56 24.44
CA LEU A 109 0.40 3.37 24.85
C LEU A 109 -0.10 4.59 25.61
N ASP A 110 0.58 4.87 26.72
CA ASP A 110 0.42 6.04 27.59
C ASP A 110 0.39 7.35 26.77
N PRO A 111 -0.48 8.31 27.12
CA PRO A 111 -0.64 9.57 26.37
C PRO A 111 0.54 10.56 26.48
N ASP A 112 1.67 10.18 27.09
CA ASP A 112 2.73 11.11 27.50
C ASP A 112 4.11 10.88 26.84
N GLN A 113 4.18 10.12 25.73
CA GLN A 113 5.45 9.91 25.00
C GLN A 113 5.38 10.28 23.52
N ALA A 114 6.08 11.37 23.20
CA ALA A 114 6.47 11.87 21.86
C ALA A 114 5.31 12.31 20.93
N PRO A 115 5.53 13.33 20.07
CA PRO A 115 4.50 13.71 19.10
C PRO A 115 4.18 12.50 18.21
N ASN A 116 2.91 12.12 18.06
CA ASN A 116 2.51 11.07 17.11
C ASN A 116 3.05 11.42 15.73
N HIS A 117 4.08 10.70 15.25
CA HIS A 117 4.70 11.00 13.98
C HIS A 117 3.74 10.57 12.87
N VAL A 118 3.21 11.54 12.15
CA VAL A 118 2.29 11.31 11.03
C VAL A 118 3.09 11.11 9.76
N CYS A 119 2.70 10.13 8.95
CA CYS A 119 3.31 9.93 7.64
C CYS A 119 2.98 11.09 6.70
N GLY A 120 4.00 11.77 6.16
CA GLY A 120 3.79 12.90 5.23
C GLY A 120 3.11 12.55 3.90
N ILE A 121 2.91 11.25 3.60
CA ILE A 121 2.31 10.78 2.34
C ILE A 121 0.89 10.24 2.57
N CYS A 122 0.74 9.25 3.44
CA CYS A 122 -0.55 8.59 3.68
C CYS A 122 -1.30 9.19 4.87
N LEU A 123 -0.68 10.10 5.63
CA LEU A 123 -1.26 10.71 6.82
C LEU A 123 -1.59 9.69 7.93
N ALA A 124 -1.37 8.38 7.76
CA ALA A 124 -1.53 7.45 8.87
C ALA A 124 -0.41 7.64 9.90
N GLU A 125 -0.70 7.27 11.15
CA GLU A 125 0.29 7.25 12.21
C GLU A 125 1.43 6.27 11.87
N VAL A 126 2.67 6.67 12.19
CA VAL A 126 3.85 5.84 12.01
C VAL A 126 4.23 5.26 13.35
N LYS A 127 3.88 3.98 13.56
CA LYS A 127 4.28 3.26 14.77
C LYS A 127 5.77 2.97 14.71
N HIS A 128 6.51 3.43 15.71
CA HIS A 128 7.90 3.02 15.90
C HIS A 128 7.88 1.72 16.69
N ASN A 129 8.12 0.58 16.05
CA ASN A 129 8.24 -0.69 16.76
C ASN A 129 9.73 -1.05 16.89
N PRO A 130 10.37 -0.78 18.05
CA PRO A 130 11.81 -0.97 18.22
C PRO A 130 12.26 -2.44 18.21
N GLU A 131 11.34 -3.40 18.28
CA GLU A 131 11.65 -4.83 18.40
C GLU A 131 11.73 -5.58 17.06
N VAL A 132 11.23 -4.99 15.96
CA VAL A 132 11.15 -5.67 14.66
C VAL A 132 12.35 -5.32 13.78
N HIS A 133 13.33 -6.22 13.72
CA HIS A 133 14.56 -6.11 12.92
C HIS A 133 14.36 -6.34 11.41
N SER A 134 13.15 -6.13 10.88
CA SER A 134 12.87 -6.24 9.45
C SER A 134 13.07 -4.87 8.80
N GLY A 135 14.03 -4.75 7.88
CA GLY A 135 14.48 -3.48 7.30
C GLY A 135 13.41 -2.62 6.62
N ASN A 136 12.24 -3.20 6.30
CA ASN A 136 11.11 -2.48 5.70
C ASN A 136 10.10 -1.92 6.71
N SER A 137 10.29 -2.17 8.01
CA SER A 137 9.34 -1.76 9.06
C SER A 137 9.74 -0.46 9.77
N HIS A 138 10.98 0.02 9.56
CA HIS A 138 11.44 1.24 10.20
C HIS A 138 10.93 2.50 9.49
N PRO A 139 10.55 3.55 10.26
CA PRO A 139 10.18 4.83 9.69
C PRO A 139 11.35 5.49 8.95
N VAL A 140 11.05 6.11 7.82
CA VAL A 140 11.99 6.97 7.09
C VAL A 140 11.82 8.39 7.61
N ILE A 141 12.90 8.98 8.11
CA ILE A 141 12.93 10.38 8.54
C ILE A 141 13.69 11.19 7.49
N PHE A 142 13.06 12.19 6.91
CA PHE A 142 13.69 13.05 5.92
C PHE A 142 13.22 14.49 6.10
N GLN A 143 14.18 15.40 6.29
CA GLN A 143 13.95 16.84 6.44
C GLN A 143 12.89 17.20 7.50
N GLY A 144 12.89 16.49 8.63
CA GLY A 144 11.95 16.70 9.73
C GLY A 144 10.61 15.98 9.57
N CYS A 145 10.30 15.43 8.40
CA CYS A 145 9.10 14.64 8.17
C CYS A 145 9.34 13.15 8.45
N CYS A 146 8.29 12.45 8.86
CA CYS A 146 8.27 11.01 9.04
C CYS A 146 7.46 10.34 7.92
N TYR A 147 7.89 9.17 7.47
CA TYR A 147 7.20 8.38 6.45
C TYR A 147 7.27 6.90 6.78
N HIS A 148 6.22 6.14 6.48
CA HIS A 148 6.37 4.69 6.36
C HIS A 148 7.33 4.37 5.21
N ALA A 149 8.21 3.38 5.38
CA ALA A 149 9.15 2.97 4.35
C ALA A 149 8.46 2.65 3.01
N GLY A 150 7.36 1.91 3.03
CA GLY A 150 6.56 1.61 1.84
C GLY A 150 5.99 2.87 1.16
N CYS A 151 5.51 3.85 1.95
CA CYS A 151 5.03 5.13 1.41
C CYS A 151 6.17 5.91 0.73
N ALA A 152 7.32 6.02 1.38
CA ALA A 152 8.48 6.71 0.82
C ALA A 152 8.98 6.04 -0.47
N ASN A 153 9.09 4.70 -0.44
CA ASN A 153 9.49 3.90 -1.61
C ASN A 153 8.53 4.10 -2.79
N PHE A 154 7.22 4.04 -2.53
CA PHE A 154 6.22 4.28 -3.59
C PHE A 154 6.33 5.69 -4.16
N TRP A 155 6.48 6.70 -3.31
CA TRP A 155 6.58 8.08 -3.77
C TRP A 155 7.79 8.28 -4.68
N LEU A 156 8.96 7.82 -4.24
CA LEU A 156 10.21 7.95 -4.99
C LEU A 156 10.22 7.21 -6.33
N ASN A 157 9.52 6.07 -6.41
CA ASN A 157 9.48 5.26 -7.63
C ASN A 157 8.32 5.61 -8.57
N CYS A 158 7.23 6.20 -8.06
CA CYS A 158 6.00 6.37 -8.84
C CYS A 158 5.50 7.80 -8.95
N VAL A 159 5.88 8.70 -8.03
CA VAL A 159 5.30 10.05 -7.96
C VAL A 159 6.32 11.12 -8.30
N ASP A 160 7.40 11.21 -7.53
CA ASP A 160 8.45 12.23 -7.69
C ASP A 160 9.77 11.73 -7.10
N CYS A 161 10.92 12.17 -7.66
CA CYS A 161 12.24 11.78 -7.16
C CYS A 161 12.61 12.44 -5.80
N THR A 162 11.75 13.29 -5.25
CA THR A 162 11.92 13.97 -3.97
C THR A 162 10.71 13.77 -3.05
N LEU A 163 10.96 13.43 -1.78
CA LEU A 163 9.89 13.26 -0.79
C LEU A 163 9.20 14.61 -0.50
N PRO A 164 7.86 14.60 -0.27
CA PRO A 164 7.11 15.83 -0.09
C PRO A 164 7.44 16.46 1.27
N ARG A 165 7.79 17.74 1.27
CA ARG A 165 7.98 18.53 2.51
C ARG A 165 6.63 18.88 3.12
N GLU A 166 6.60 19.21 4.42
CA GLU A 166 5.41 19.72 5.10
C GLU A 166 4.69 20.78 4.25
N THR A 167 3.40 20.55 4.01
CA THR A 167 2.45 21.53 3.46
C THR A 167 1.77 22.28 4.58
#